data_AF-A0A7X7P735-F1
#
_entry.id   AF-A0A7X7P735-F1
#
_cell.length_a   1.000
_cell.length_b   1.000
_cell.length_c   1.000
_cell.angle_alpha   90.00
_cell.angle_beta   90.00
_cell.angle_gamma   90.00
#
_symmetry.space_group_name_H-M   'P 1'
#
loop_
_entity.id
_entity.type
_entity.pdbx_description
1 polymer ?
#
loop_
_entity_poly.entity_id
_entity_poly.type
_entity_poly.pdbx_seq_one_letter_code
_entity_poly.pdbx_strand_id
1 'polypeptide(L)'
;MEIVLEIAPQKATHLKKRLAVLEQYFRDGSLLLSARDGEKPAQFILHSKDSFPWLAFFKKLRVFWWASSHQAIPYAFRLQKRVPEELLAELDLLSEPELLDALAALRANKYFPPLPKSPF
;
A
#
# COMPACT_ATOMS: atom_id res chain seq x y z
N MET A 1 14.67 4.69 4.28
CA MET A 1 14.15 3.33 4.49
C MET A 1 12.90 3.16 3.65
N GLU A 2 12.76 2.06 2.90
CA GLU A 2 11.57 1.77 2.08
C GLU A 2 10.61 0.83 2.82
N ILE A 3 9.32 0.84 2.45
CA ILE A 3 8.35 -0.15 2.93
C ILE A 3 8.46 -1.41 2.08
N VAL A 4 9.38 -2.31 2.45
CA VAL A 4 9.51 -3.63 1.81
C VAL A 4 8.49 -4.60 2.41
N LEU A 5 7.75 -5.30 1.56
CA LEU A 5 6.73 -6.28 1.91
C LEU A 5 7.06 -7.64 1.34
N GLU A 6 6.55 -8.66 2.03
CA GLU A 6 6.53 -10.02 1.53
C GLU A 6 5.21 -10.27 0.78
N ILE A 7 5.30 -10.55 -0.51
CA ILE A 7 4.16 -10.88 -1.36
C ILE A 7 4.09 -12.41 -1.49
N ALA A 8 2.91 -12.96 -1.17
CA ALA A 8 2.68 -14.39 -1.23
C ALA A 8 2.80 -14.94 -2.67
N PRO A 9 3.16 -16.24 -2.83
CA PRO A 9 3.11 -16.92 -4.11
C PRO A 9 1.72 -16.84 -4.76
N GLN A 10 1.66 -16.28 -5.97
CA GLN A 10 0.45 -16.18 -6.79
C GLN A 10 0.83 -16.04 -8.27
N LYS A 11 -0.17 -16.01 -9.16
CA LYS A 11 0.09 -15.97 -10.61
C LYS A 11 0.96 -14.77 -11.02
N ALA A 12 0.65 -13.59 -10.48
CA ALA A 12 1.40 -12.36 -10.74
C ALA A 12 2.86 -12.40 -10.26
N THR A 13 3.19 -13.26 -9.28
CA THR A 13 4.55 -13.43 -8.76
C THR A 13 5.26 -14.66 -9.33
N HIS A 14 4.73 -15.26 -10.40
CA HIS A 14 5.21 -16.52 -10.99
C HIS A 14 5.26 -17.66 -9.96
N LEU A 15 4.26 -17.70 -9.05
CA LEU A 15 4.13 -18.69 -7.99
C LEU A 15 5.34 -18.74 -7.05
N LYS A 16 6.05 -17.62 -6.91
CA LYS A 16 7.14 -17.44 -5.95
C LYS A 16 6.78 -16.40 -4.91
N LYS A 17 7.31 -16.57 -3.71
CA LYS A 17 7.32 -15.52 -2.70
C LYS A 17 8.25 -14.40 -3.18
N ARG A 18 7.81 -13.15 -3.09
CA ARG A 18 8.58 -11.99 -3.53
C ARG A 18 8.79 -11.00 -2.40
N LEU A 19 9.93 -10.33 -2.38
CA LEU A 19 10.11 -9.12 -1.58
C LEU A 19 9.92 -7.92 -2.50
N ALA A 20 9.00 -7.02 -2.17
CA ALA A 20 8.68 -5.91 -3.05
C ALA A 20 8.24 -4.65 -2.29
N VAL A 21 8.42 -3.50 -2.94
CA VAL A 21 7.94 -2.19 -2.48
C VAL A 21 6.74 -1.81 -3.34
N LEU A 22 5.70 -1.27 -2.72
CA LEU A 22 4.58 -0.68 -3.44
C LEU A 22 5.00 0.68 -4.02
N GLU A 23 5.03 0.80 -5.34
CA GLU A 23 5.34 2.06 -6.01
C GLU A 23 4.06 2.90 -6.18
N GLN A 24 3.00 2.26 -6.68
CA GLN A 24 1.78 2.95 -7.08
C GLN A 24 0.52 2.12 -6.85
N TYR A 25 -0.55 2.80 -6.44
CA TYR A 25 -1.89 2.26 -6.32
C TYR A 25 -2.83 3.05 -7.24
N PHE A 26 -3.57 2.36 -8.08
CA PHE A 26 -4.39 2.95 -9.15
C PHE A 26 -5.88 2.88 -8.85
N ARG A 27 -6.67 3.67 -9.59
CA ARG A 27 -8.14 3.76 -9.42
C ARG A 27 -8.89 2.45 -9.63
N ASP A 28 -8.38 1.56 -10.47
CA ASP A 28 -8.97 0.26 -10.78
C ASP A 28 -8.66 -0.81 -9.73
N GLY A 29 -7.93 -0.44 -8.68
CA GLY A 29 -7.49 -1.36 -7.63
C GLY A 29 -6.16 -2.04 -7.92
N SER A 30 -5.53 -1.79 -9.07
CA SER A 30 -4.23 -2.38 -9.40
C SER A 30 -3.09 -1.72 -8.63
N LEU A 31 -2.04 -2.50 -8.39
CA LEU A 31 -0.84 -2.13 -7.64
C LEU A 31 0.38 -2.39 -8.52
N LEU A 32 1.23 -1.38 -8.69
CA LEU A 32 2.56 -1.55 -9.26
C LEU A 32 3.57 -1.76 -8.14
N LEU A 33 4.29 -2.88 -8.20
CA LEU A 33 5.33 -3.19 -7.23
C LEU A 33 6.69 -3.32 -7.91
N SER A 34 7.72 -2.87 -7.20
CA SER A 34 9.12 -3.10 -7.56
C SER A 34 9.72 -4.14 -6.62
N ALA A 35 10.28 -5.21 -7.18
CA ALA A 35 10.95 -6.25 -6.44
C ALA A 35 12.27 -5.74 -5.80
N ARG A 36 12.63 -6.35 -4.68
CA ARG A 36 13.88 -6.15 -3.92
C ARG A 36 14.59 -7.48 -3.62
N ASP A 37 14.13 -8.57 -4.22
CA ASP A 37 14.67 -9.92 -4.08
C ASP A 37 15.70 -10.30 -5.16
N GLY A 38 15.94 -9.44 -6.15
CA GLY A 38 16.85 -9.73 -7.27
C GLY A 38 16.27 -10.66 -8.35
N GLU A 39 15.01 -11.09 -8.21
CA GLU A 39 14.33 -11.96 -9.18
C GLU A 39 13.70 -11.16 -10.32
N LYS A 40 13.51 -11.81 -11.47
CA LYS A 40 12.79 -11.25 -12.63
C LYS A 40 11.32 -11.71 -12.62
N PRO A 41 10.36 -10.84 -13.01
CA PRO A 41 10.55 -9.46 -13.40
C PRO A 41 10.82 -8.55 -12.19
N ALA A 42 11.58 -7.47 -12.40
CA ALA A 42 11.92 -6.49 -11.37
C ALA A 42 10.72 -5.61 -11.00
N GLN A 43 9.72 -5.52 -11.87
CA GLN A 43 8.44 -4.89 -11.60
C GLN A 43 7.32 -5.83 -11.99
N PHE A 44 6.25 -5.85 -11.21
CA PHE A 44 5.07 -6.65 -11.49
C PHE A 44 3.82 -5.93 -10.97
N ILE A 45 2.68 -6.30 -11.56
CA ILE A 45 1.38 -5.72 -11.26
C ILE A 45 0.56 -6.75 -10.50
N LEU A 46 -0.06 -6.31 -9.40
CA LEU A 46 -1.14 -7.05 -8.76
C LEU A 46 -2.45 -6.38 -9.15
N HIS A 47 -3.39 -7.12 -9.70
CA HIS A 47 -4.73 -6.64 -9.97
C HIS A 47 -5.58 -6.72 -8.70
N SER A 48 -6.78 -6.14 -8.71
CA SER A 48 -7.69 -6.12 -7.56
C SER A 48 -8.10 -7.49 -7.02
N LYS A 49 -7.91 -8.56 -7.81
CA LYS A 49 -8.18 -9.95 -7.43
C LYS A 49 -6.97 -10.67 -6.83
N ASP A 50 -5.78 -10.09 -6.99
CA ASP A 50 -4.55 -10.65 -6.44
C ASP A 50 -4.40 -10.26 -4.96
N SER A 51 -3.70 -11.09 -4.19
CA SER A 51 -3.49 -10.87 -2.77
C SER A 51 -2.37 -9.86 -2.53
N PHE A 52 -2.62 -8.89 -1.65
CA PHE A 52 -1.63 -7.95 -1.15
C PHE A 52 -1.74 -7.83 0.37
N PRO A 53 -0.62 -7.82 1.12
CA PRO A 53 -0.64 -7.88 2.59
C PRO A 53 -0.96 -6.50 3.21
N TRP A 54 -2.21 -6.05 3.09
CA TRP A 54 -2.64 -4.71 3.47
C TRP A 54 -2.40 -4.38 4.94
N LEU A 55 -2.68 -5.32 5.85
CA LEU A 55 -2.44 -5.14 7.28
C LEU A 55 -0.95 -4.91 7.59
N ALA A 56 -0.06 -5.69 6.96
CA ALA A 56 1.39 -5.55 7.14
C ALA A 56 1.91 -4.25 6.54
N PHE A 57 1.37 -3.85 5.38
CA PHE A 57 1.66 -2.56 4.76
C PHE A 57 1.26 -1.41 5.67
N PHE A 58 0.03 -1.41 6.19
CA PHE A 58 -0.48 -0.34 7.04
C PHE A 58 0.33 -0.16 8.32
N LYS A 59 0.68 -1.27 9.00
CA LYS A 59 1.54 -1.23 10.20
C LYS A 59 2.86 -0.50 9.93
N LYS A 60 3.51 -0.76 8.79
CA LYS A 60 4.74 -0.07 8.40
C LYS A 60 4.47 1.37 7.99
N LEU A 61 3.47 1.61 7.16
CA LEU A 61 3.08 2.93 6.66
C LEU A 61 2.82 3.92 7.81
N ARG A 62 2.15 3.48 8.87
CA ARG A 62 1.91 4.28 10.06
C ARG A 62 3.22 4.80 10.68
N VAL A 63 4.23 3.94 10.84
CA VAL A 63 5.55 4.37 11.36
C VAL A 63 6.13 5.51 10.52
N PHE A 64 5.97 5.44 9.18
CA PHE A 64 6.42 6.51 8.29
C PHE A 64 5.60 7.80 8.42
N TRP A 65 4.30 7.72 8.67
CA TRP A 65 3.48 8.90 8.97
C TRP A 65 3.93 9.58 10.27
N TRP A 66 4.26 8.81 11.30
CA TRP A 66 4.78 9.34 12.57
C TRP A 66 6.16 9.99 12.40
N ALA A 67 7.04 9.35 11.64
CA ALA A 67 8.39 9.85 11.38
C ALA A 67 8.43 11.03 10.37
N SER A 68 7.29 11.47 9.81
CA SER A 68 7.19 12.54 8.80
C SER A 68 8.07 12.36 7.55
N SER A 69 8.48 11.12 7.25
CA SER A 69 9.38 10.80 6.14
C SER A 69 8.59 10.49 4.86
N HIS A 70 8.23 11.52 4.10
CA HIS A 70 7.38 11.40 2.91
C HIS A 70 8.01 10.67 1.71
N GLN A 71 9.34 10.63 1.61
CA GLN A 71 10.03 10.04 0.46
C GLN A 71 9.77 8.54 0.32
N ALA A 72 9.61 7.85 1.46
CA ALA A 72 9.41 6.40 1.51
C ALA A 72 7.94 5.98 1.40
N ILE A 73 7.01 6.94 1.40
CA ILE A 73 5.58 6.68 1.37
C ILE A 73 5.10 6.72 -0.09
N PRO A 74 4.43 5.66 -0.57
CA PRO A 74 3.89 5.66 -1.93
C PRO A 74 2.88 6.79 -2.08
N TYR A 75 2.85 7.43 -3.25
CA TYR A 75 2.05 8.66 -3.48
C TYR A 75 0.61 8.55 -2.97
N ALA A 76 -0.06 7.43 -3.26
CA ALA A 76 -1.46 7.17 -2.90
C ALA A 76 -1.76 7.18 -1.38
N PHE A 77 -0.73 7.13 -0.53
CA PHE A 77 -0.82 7.08 0.93
C PHE A 77 -0.09 8.24 1.62
N ARG A 78 0.38 9.23 0.87
CA ARG A 78 0.96 10.45 1.45
C ARG A 78 -0.15 11.31 2.05
N LEU A 79 -0.06 11.55 3.35
CA LEU A 79 -1.03 12.38 4.05
C LEU A 79 -0.99 13.82 3.54
N GLN A 80 -2.14 14.34 3.14
CA GLN A 80 -2.35 15.74 2.75
C GLN A 80 -2.70 16.61 3.98
N LYS A 81 -3.16 15.97 5.05
CA LYS A 81 -3.44 16.57 6.36
C LYS A 81 -3.18 15.55 7.45
N ARG A 82 -2.87 16.04 8.66
CA ARG A 82 -2.63 15.18 9.84
C ARG A 82 -3.86 14.34 10.15
N VAL A 83 -3.66 13.04 10.35
CA VAL A 83 -4.69 12.14 10.89
C VAL A 83 -4.65 12.22 12.41
N PRO A 84 -5.79 12.37 13.10
CA PRO A 84 -5.86 12.29 14.56
C PRO A 84 -5.25 10.99 15.08
N GLU A 85 -4.57 11.04 16.22
CA GLU A 85 -3.87 9.88 16.77
C GLU A 85 -4.85 8.79 17.24
N GLU A 86 -6.02 9.21 17.73
CA GLU A 86 -7.13 8.33 18.12
C GLU A 86 -7.60 7.51 16.93
N LEU A 87 -7.77 8.16 15.78
CA LEU A 87 -8.18 7.49 14.55
C LEU A 87 -7.10 6.50 14.07
N LEU A 88 -5.81 6.85 14.19
CA LEU A 88 -4.73 5.92 13.85
C LEU A 88 -4.71 4.68 14.76
N ALA A 89 -5.05 4.84 16.05
CA ALA A 89 -5.15 3.73 16.99
C ALA A 89 -6.36 2.83 16.70
N GLU A 90 -7.50 3.40 16.30
CA GLU A 90 -8.67 2.63 15.87
C GLU A 90 -8.38 1.79 14.62
N LEU A 91 -7.66 2.35 13.65
CA LEU A 91 -7.30 1.64 12.40
C LEU A 91 -6.44 0.40 12.64
N ASP A 92 -5.66 0.33 13.73
CA ASP A 92 -4.86 -0.85 14.06
C ASP A 92 -5.69 -2.06 14.48
N LEU A 93 -6.92 -1.82 14.95
CA LEU A 93 -7.82 -2.85 15.47
C LEU A 93 -8.73 -3.44 14.38
N LEU A 94 -8.71 -2.84 13.18
CA LEU A 94 -9.58 -3.24 12.07
C LEU A 94 -9.12 -4.53 11.40
N SER A 95 -10.09 -5.31 10.93
CA SER A 95 -9.84 -6.37 9.96
C SER A 95 -9.40 -5.78 8.61
N GLU A 96 -8.86 -6.62 7.73
CA GLU A 96 -8.39 -6.13 6.42
C GLU A 96 -9.48 -5.44 5.58
N PRO A 97 -10.70 -5.98 5.44
CA PRO A 97 -11.77 -5.31 4.69
C PRO A 97 -12.13 -3.94 5.29
N GLU A 98 -12.28 -3.88 6.62
CA GLU A 98 -12.62 -2.64 7.33
C GLU A 98 -11.52 -1.59 7.19
N LEU A 99 -10.25 -2.01 7.25
CA LEU A 99 -9.11 -1.14 7.02
C LEU A 99 -9.14 -0.53 5.61
N LEU A 100 -9.45 -1.33 4.59
CA LEU A 100 -9.53 -0.84 3.21
C LEU A 100 -10.66 0.15 3.02
N ASP A 101 -11.83 -0.12 3.60
CA ASP A 101 -12.96 0.79 3.62
C ASP A 101 -12.61 2.10 4.34
N ALA A 102 -11.92 2.02 5.48
CA ALA A 102 -11.47 3.19 6.22
C ALA A 102 -10.44 4.02 5.42
N LEU A 103 -9.49 3.38 4.73
CA LEU A 103 -8.53 4.07 3.85
C LEU A 103 -9.23 4.72 2.65
N ALA A 104 -10.29 4.10 2.11
CA ALA A 104 -11.12 4.70 1.08
C ALA A 104 -11.89 5.92 1.60
N ALA A 105 -12.49 5.83 2.79
CA ALA A 105 -13.18 6.92 3.45
C ALA A 105 -12.25 8.10 3.75
N LEU A 106 -11.03 7.83 4.23
CA LEU A 106 -9.99 8.85 4.42
C LEU A 106 -9.65 9.57 3.11
N ARG A 107 -9.54 8.83 2.00
CA ARG A 107 -9.31 9.42 0.67
C ARG A 107 -10.47 10.29 0.21
N ALA A 108 -11.72 9.85 0.39
CA ALA A 108 -12.91 10.64 0.09
C ALA A 108 -12.95 11.95 0.91
N ASN A 109 -12.47 11.91 2.15
CA ASN A 109 -12.33 13.06 3.03
C ASN A 109 -11.04 13.88 2.80
N LYS A 110 -10.35 13.68 1.66
CA LYS A 110 -9.15 14.42 1.25
C LYS A 110 -7.94 14.27 2.19
N TYR A 111 -7.85 13.20 2.98
CA TYR A 111 -6.63 12.88 3.73
C TYR A 111 -5.51 12.35 2.83
N PHE A 112 -5.89 11.70 1.72
CA PHE A 112 -4.97 11.16 0.72
C PHE A 112 -5.19 11.85 -0.64
N PRO A 113 -4.17 11.89 -1.51
CA PRO A 113 -4.36 12.37 -2.87
C PRO A 113 -5.29 11.44 -3.67
N PRO A 114 -5.89 11.95 -4.76
CA PRO A 114 -6.66 11.13 -5.68
C PRO A 114 -5.75 10.08 -6.32
N LEU A 115 -6.31 8.89 -6.56
CA LEU A 115 -5.56 7.83 -7.24
C LEU A 115 -5.34 8.20 -8.72
N PRO A 116 -4.18 7.88 -9.29
CA PRO A 116 -3.92 7.98 -10.72
C PRO A 116 -4.71 6.94 -11.53
N LYS A 117 -4.91 7.21 -12.83
CA LYS A 117 -5.46 6.20 -13.76
C LYS A 117 -4.42 5.11 -14.01
N SER A 118 -4.87 3.86 -14.12
CA SER A 118 -3.99 2.76 -14.53
C SER A 118 -3.50 3.00 -15.96
N PRO A 119 -2.19 2.89 -16.25
CA PRO A 119 -1.67 2.81 -17.61
C PRO A 119 -1.68 1.37 -18.18
N PHE A 120 -2.15 0.39 -17.39
CA PHE A 120 -2.16 -1.04 -17.69
C PHE A 120 -3.59 -1.57 -17.84
#